data_AF-A0A957UHI8-F1
#
_entry.id   AF-A0A957UHI8-F1
#
_cell.length_a   1.000
_cell.length_b   1.000
_cell.length_c   1.000
_cell.angle_alpha   90.00
_cell.angle_beta   90.00
_cell.angle_gamma   90.00
#
_symmetry.space_group_name_H-M   'P 1'
#
loop_
_entity.id
_entity.type
_entity.pdbx_description
1 polymer ?
#
loop_
_entity_poly.entity_id
_entity_poly.type
_entity_poly.pdbx_seq_one_letter_code
_entity_poly.pdbx_strand_id
1 'polypeptide(L)'
;FFEICGQLYFTNHDPNGAYYYGADISVHPDFRRRSVGKRLYKARQDLVRRCNRQGIVAGGMIPGYAKRKGQMSAREYIERVIAGEFYDRTLTFQLKNGFHVRGVLENYIDHPPTDNWSTLIEWANPDYRP
;
A
#
# COMPACT_ATOMS: atom_id res chain seq x y z
N PHE A 1 -2.95 -12.02 1.78
CA PHE A 1 -3.81 -10.95 2.33
C PHE A 1 -4.73 -11.41 3.45
N PHE A 2 -5.64 -12.37 3.19
CA PHE A 2 -6.66 -12.81 4.17
C PHE A 2 -6.10 -13.26 5.52
N GLU A 3 -5.01 -14.04 5.51
CA GLU A 3 -4.33 -14.47 6.73
C GLU A 3 -3.87 -13.29 7.58
N ILE A 4 -3.17 -12.32 6.98
CA ILE A 4 -2.69 -11.10 7.65
C ILE A 4 -3.85 -10.32 8.28
N CYS A 5 -5.00 -10.28 7.61
CA CYS A 5 -6.19 -9.58 8.10
C CYS A 5 -7.11 -10.44 8.99
N GLY A 6 -6.71 -11.63 9.42
CA GLY A 6 -7.55 -12.52 10.23
C GLY A 6 -8.87 -12.87 9.55
N GLN A 7 -8.82 -13.28 8.28
CA GLN A 7 -10.00 -13.52 7.44
C GLN A 7 -10.93 -12.30 7.32
N LEU A 8 -10.36 -11.09 7.33
CA LEU A 8 -11.05 -9.79 7.33
C LEU A 8 -11.76 -9.42 8.65
N TYR A 9 -11.62 -10.24 9.69
CA TYR A 9 -12.14 -9.93 11.03
C TYR A 9 -11.11 -9.24 11.93
N PHE A 10 -9.84 -9.14 11.50
CA PHE A 10 -8.74 -8.51 12.24
C PHE A 10 -8.50 -9.12 13.64
N THR A 11 -8.80 -10.42 13.80
CA THR A 11 -8.70 -11.15 15.08
C THR A 11 -7.28 -11.49 15.51
N ASN A 12 -6.32 -11.40 14.59
CA ASN A 12 -4.90 -11.70 14.80
C ASN A 12 -4.06 -10.44 15.06
N HIS A 13 -4.67 -9.36 15.54
CA HIS A 13 -3.97 -8.14 15.89
C HIS A 13 -2.98 -8.37 17.04
N ASP A 14 -1.71 -8.04 16.81
CA ASP A 14 -0.71 -7.93 17.87
C ASP A 14 -0.53 -6.46 18.27
N PRO A 15 -0.93 -6.05 19.49
CA PRO A 15 -0.75 -4.68 19.94
C PRO A 15 0.74 -4.29 20.09
N ASN A 16 1.64 -5.27 20.23
CA ASN A 16 3.09 -5.06 20.36
C ASN A 16 3.84 -5.19 19.02
N GLY A 17 3.12 -5.43 17.91
CA GLY A 17 3.73 -5.54 16.59
C GLY A 17 4.53 -4.29 16.20
N ALA A 18 5.73 -4.48 15.65
CA ALA A 18 6.64 -3.39 15.31
C ALA A 18 6.08 -2.45 14.22
N TYR A 19 5.25 -2.98 13.31
CA TYR A 19 4.61 -2.24 12.23
C TYR A 19 3.09 -2.33 12.32
N TYR A 20 2.42 -1.29 11.85
CA TYR A 20 0.99 -1.37 11.56
C TYR A 20 0.76 -1.80 10.11
N TYR A 21 -0.20 -2.70 9.91
CA TYR A 21 -0.54 -3.20 8.59
C TYR A 21 -1.68 -2.36 7.97
N GLY A 22 -1.47 -1.85 6.76
CA GLY A 22 -2.46 -1.07 6.02
C GLY A 22 -3.43 -1.97 5.26
N ALA A 23 -4.57 -2.32 5.88
CA ALA A 23 -5.54 -3.24 5.29
C ALA A 23 -6.35 -2.65 4.13
N ASP A 24 -6.96 -1.48 4.31
CA ASP A 24 -7.67 -0.77 3.24
C ASP A 24 -7.71 0.75 3.47
N ILE A 25 -7.96 1.50 2.40
CA ILE A 25 -8.41 2.90 2.47
C ILE A 25 -9.38 3.18 1.33
N SER A 26 -10.56 3.67 1.71
CA SER A 26 -11.60 4.02 0.77
C SER A 26 -12.06 5.46 0.96
N VAL A 27 -12.29 6.16 -0.14
CA VAL A 27 -12.90 7.49 -0.18
C VAL A 27 -14.09 7.43 -1.11
N HIS A 28 -15.26 7.81 -0.57
CA HIS A 28 -16.50 7.88 -1.32
C HIS A 28 -16.32 8.70 -2.61
N PRO A 29 -16.83 8.23 -3.78
CA PRO A 29 -16.63 8.89 -5.07
C PRO A 29 -16.83 10.41 -5.06
N ASP A 30 -17.93 10.88 -4.46
CA ASP A 30 -18.31 12.32 -4.41
C ASP A 30 -17.36 13.20 -3.58
N PHE A 31 -16.52 12.58 -2.76
CA PHE A 31 -15.55 13.23 -1.88
C PHE A 31 -14.10 13.08 -2.36
N ARG A 32 -13.88 12.42 -3.51
CA ARG A 32 -12.55 12.33 -4.14
C ARG A 32 -12.09 13.71 -4.61
N ARG A 33 -10.78 13.86 -4.83
CA ARG A 33 -10.13 15.14 -5.21
C ARG A 33 -10.27 16.29 -4.20
N ARG A 34 -10.78 16.03 -2.99
CA ARG A 34 -10.85 16.99 -1.86
C ARG A 34 -9.77 16.75 -0.79
N SER A 35 -8.66 16.12 -1.18
CA SER A 35 -7.54 15.74 -0.30
C SER A 35 -7.89 14.83 0.89
N VAL A 36 -9.08 14.20 0.89
CA VAL A 36 -9.52 13.29 1.96
C VAL A 36 -8.53 12.14 2.16
N GLY A 37 -8.13 11.48 1.07
CA GLY A 37 -7.14 10.40 1.13
C GLY A 37 -5.82 10.84 1.76
N LYS A 38 -5.29 12.01 1.38
CA LYS A 38 -4.05 12.56 1.97
C LYS A 38 -4.19 12.80 3.47
N ARG A 39 -5.35 13.31 3.93
CA ARG A 39 -5.62 13.51 5.37
C ARG A 39 -5.71 12.18 6.12
N LEU A 40 -6.35 11.17 5.55
CA LEU A 40 -6.41 9.82 6.13
C LEU A 40 -5.02 9.17 6.23
N TYR A 41 -4.17 9.30 5.19
CA TYR A 41 -2.79 8.83 5.25
C TYR A 41 -1.98 9.54 6.33
N LYS A 42 -2.09 10.87 6.43
CA LYS A 42 -1.48 11.64 7.52
C LYS A 42 -1.93 11.14 8.89
N ALA A 43 -3.23 10.92 9.08
CA ALA A 43 -3.76 10.43 10.36
C ALA A 43 -3.20 9.04 10.74
N ARG A 44 -3.00 8.14 9.77
CA ARG A 44 -2.35 6.83 9.97
C ARG A 44 -0.88 6.98 10.39
N GLN A 45 -0.14 7.84 9.71
CA GLN A 45 1.27 8.11 10.04
C GLN A 45 1.39 8.73 11.43
N ASP A 46 0.51 9.68 11.78
CA ASP A 46 0.49 10.29 13.10
C ASP A 46 0.12 9.27 14.19
N LEU A 47 -0.72 8.27 13.90
CA LEU A 47 -0.99 7.17 14.81
C LEU A 47 0.25 6.30 15.04
N VAL A 48 0.95 5.89 13.98
CA VAL A 48 2.21 5.13 14.09
C VAL A 48 3.25 5.87 14.92
N ARG A 49 3.38 7.19 14.73
CA ARG A 49 4.26 8.05 15.55
C ARG A 49 3.87 8.02 17.02
N ARG A 50 2.59 8.29 17.34
CA ARG A 50 2.10 8.32 18.73
C ARG A 50 2.31 6.99 19.45
N CYS A 51 2.18 5.88 18.73
CA CYS A 51 2.37 4.55 19.27
C CYS A 51 3.83 4.07 19.21
N ASN A 52 4.78 4.93 18.81
CA ASN A 52 6.19 4.60 18.62
C ASN A 52 6.40 3.26 17.87
N ARG A 53 5.73 3.11 16.72
CA ARG A 53 5.88 1.95 15.83
C ARG A 53 6.91 2.26 14.74
N GLN A 54 7.55 1.23 14.20
CA GLN A 54 8.62 1.37 13.20
C GLN A 54 8.08 1.90 11.86
N GLY A 55 6.81 1.67 11.55
CA GLY A 55 6.24 2.13 10.29
C GLY A 55 4.89 1.53 9.96
N ILE A 56 4.51 1.68 8.69
CA ILE A 56 3.35 1.06 8.06
C ILE A 56 3.83 0.15 6.94
N VAL A 57 3.34 -1.09 6.90
CA VAL A 57 3.51 -1.98 5.75
C VAL A 57 2.16 -2.31 5.12
N ALA A 58 2.11 -2.48 3.81
CA ALA A 58 0.87 -2.83 3.11
C ALA A 58 1.15 -3.55 1.79
N GLY A 59 0.11 -4.23 1.27
CA GLY A 59 0.07 -4.67 -0.12
C GLY A 59 -0.58 -3.61 -1.01
N GLY A 60 0.19 -2.97 -1.88
CA GLY A 60 -0.31 -1.98 -2.83
C GLY A 60 -0.76 -2.63 -4.15
N MET A 61 -2.05 -2.58 -4.45
CA MET A 61 -2.55 -3.00 -5.77
C MET A 61 -1.99 -2.12 -6.89
N ILE A 62 -1.82 -2.71 -8.07
CA ILE A 62 -1.29 -2.04 -9.28
C ILE A 62 -2.31 -2.10 -10.44
N PRO A 63 -3.51 -1.49 -10.29
CA PRO A 63 -4.60 -1.65 -11.24
C PRO A 63 -4.28 -1.21 -12.67
N GLY A 64 -3.29 -0.32 -12.89
CA GLY A 64 -2.87 0.06 -14.24
C GLY A 64 -2.09 -1.04 -14.99
N TYR A 65 -1.52 -2.02 -14.27
CA TYR A 65 -0.79 -3.13 -14.86
C TYR A 65 -1.66 -4.00 -15.77
N ALA A 66 -2.98 -4.06 -15.52
CA ALA A 66 -3.94 -4.77 -16.36
C ALA A 66 -3.82 -4.42 -17.86
N LYS A 67 -3.48 -3.17 -18.17
CA LYS A 67 -3.32 -2.67 -19.55
C LYS A 67 -1.94 -2.96 -20.16
N ARG A 68 -1.01 -3.52 -19.38
CA ARG A 68 0.42 -3.68 -19.72
C ARG A 68 0.94 -5.12 -19.58
N LYS A 69 0.17 -6.05 -19.02
CA LYS A 69 0.54 -7.47 -18.82
C LYS A 69 1.14 -8.19 -20.03
N GLY A 70 0.66 -7.89 -21.23
CA GLY A 70 1.19 -8.50 -22.46
C GLY A 70 2.42 -7.81 -23.03
N GLN A 71 2.89 -6.73 -22.40
CA GLN A 71 3.98 -5.87 -22.92
C GLN A 71 5.21 -5.92 -22.02
N MET A 72 5.05 -6.24 -20.74
CA MET A 72 6.12 -6.30 -19.74
C MET A 72 5.66 -7.07 -18.49
N SER A 73 6.62 -7.49 -17.68
CA SER A 73 6.36 -8.07 -16.37
C SER A 73 5.82 -7.06 -15.36
N ALA A 74 5.18 -7.56 -14.30
CA ALA A 74 4.71 -6.72 -13.19
C ALA A 74 5.86 -5.95 -12.52
N ARG A 75 7.04 -6.56 -12.43
CA ARG A 75 8.25 -5.94 -11.87
C ARG A 75 8.69 -4.73 -12.70
N GLU A 76 8.84 -4.91 -14.01
CA GLU A 76 9.19 -3.81 -14.93
C GLU A 76 8.14 -2.70 -14.90
N TYR A 77 6.85 -3.05 -14.82
CA TYR A 77 5.78 -2.06 -14.67
C TYR A 77 5.94 -1.25 -13.38
N ILE A 78 6.19 -1.91 -12.26
CA ILE A 78 6.39 -1.25 -10.95
C ILE A 78 7.60 -0.33 -11.00
N GLU A 79 8.73 -0.77 -11.57
CA GLU A 79 9.95 0.03 -11.73
C GLU A 79 9.68 1.29 -12.55
N ARG A 80 8.93 1.19 -13.65
CA ARG A 80 8.52 2.34 -14.46
C ARG A 80 7.57 3.30 -13.73
N VAL A 81 6.72 2.79 -12.82
CA VAL A 81 5.91 3.65 -11.95
C VAL A 81 6.76 4.36 -10.90
N ILE A 82 7.74 3.68 -10.30
CA ILE A 82 8.69 4.27 -9.34
C ILE A 82 9.53 5.36 -10.01
N ALA A 83 9.99 5.11 -11.25
CA ALA A 83 10.72 6.08 -12.08
C ALA A 83 9.86 7.27 -12.54
N GLY A 84 8.54 7.22 -12.35
CA GLY A 84 7.62 8.26 -12.78
C GLY A 84 7.28 8.24 -14.28
N GLU A 85 7.72 7.22 -15.02
CA GLU A 85 7.37 7.01 -16.42
C GLU A 85 5.89 6.65 -16.57
N PHE A 86 5.37 5.87 -15.62
CA PHE A 86 3.98 5.44 -15.59
C PHE A 86 3.20 6.01 -14.40
N TYR A 87 1.94 6.32 -14.68
CA TYR A 87 0.97 6.69 -13.66
C TYR A 87 0.08 5.49 -13.31
N ASP A 88 0.24 4.97 -12.10
CA ASP A 88 -0.68 4.02 -11.49
C ASP A 88 -1.50 4.70 -10.40
N ARG A 89 -2.83 4.68 -10.51
CA ARG A 89 -3.71 5.42 -9.59
C ARG A 89 -3.51 5.06 -8.10
N THR A 90 -3.08 3.83 -7.80
CA THR A 90 -2.88 3.35 -6.44
C THR A 90 -1.43 3.53 -6.02
N LEU A 91 -0.50 2.94 -6.78
CA LEU A 91 0.92 2.95 -6.41
C LEU A 91 1.50 4.37 -6.45
N THR A 92 1.21 5.17 -7.49
CA THR A 92 1.68 6.56 -7.56
C THR A 92 1.14 7.39 -6.38
N PHE A 93 -0.10 7.14 -5.93
CA PHE A 93 -0.64 7.81 -4.76
C PHE A 93 0.07 7.41 -3.46
N GLN A 94 0.36 6.12 -3.28
CA GLN A 94 1.11 5.61 -2.12
C GLN A 94 2.52 6.19 -2.06
N LEU A 95 3.24 6.19 -3.19
CA LEU A 95 4.58 6.79 -3.32
C LEU A 95 4.56 8.29 -2.96
N LYS A 96 3.56 9.05 -3.46
CA LYS A 96 3.37 10.47 -3.12
C LYS A 96 3.07 10.73 -1.64
N ASN A 97 2.64 9.71 -0.89
CA ASN A 97 2.45 9.80 0.57
C ASN A 97 3.68 9.26 1.35
N GLY A 98 4.82 9.09 0.69
CA GLY A 98 6.09 8.73 1.31
C GLY A 98 6.34 7.23 1.48
N PHE A 99 5.50 6.38 0.88
CA PHE A 99 5.76 4.94 0.86
C PHE A 99 6.85 4.61 -0.16
N HIS A 100 7.61 3.56 0.13
CA HIS A 100 8.61 2.99 -0.75
C HIS A 100 8.23 1.55 -1.07
N VAL A 101 8.49 1.11 -2.31
CA VAL A 101 8.34 -0.29 -2.68
C VAL A 101 9.53 -1.07 -2.11
N ARG A 102 9.23 -2.11 -1.34
CA ARG A 102 10.21 -3.05 -0.78
C ARG A 102 10.30 -4.36 -1.55
N GLY A 103 9.26 -4.67 -2.33
CA GLY A 103 9.24 -5.89 -3.14
C GLY A 103 7.97 -6.02 -3.97
N VAL A 104 7.90 -7.13 -4.70
CA VAL A 104 6.75 -7.53 -5.50
C VAL A 104 6.16 -8.78 -4.86
N LEU A 105 4.85 -8.80 -4.65
CA LEU A 105 4.12 -9.90 -4.04
C LEU A 105 3.31 -10.62 -5.10
N GLU A 106 3.59 -11.91 -5.27
CA GLU A 106 2.83 -12.81 -6.14
C GLU A 106 1.66 -13.41 -5.38
N ASN A 107 0.50 -13.59 -6.03
CA ASN A 107 -0.68 -14.24 -5.45
C ASN A 107 -1.11 -13.66 -4.08
N TYR A 108 -0.90 -12.36 -3.89
CA TYR A 108 -1.11 -11.73 -2.58
C TYR A 108 -2.57 -11.48 -2.26
N ILE A 109 -3.29 -10.97 -3.26
CA ILE A 109 -4.71 -10.68 -3.26
C ILE A 109 -5.27 -11.19 -4.59
N ASP A 110 -6.44 -11.83 -4.54
CA ASP A 110 -7.11 -12.29 -5.74
C ASP A 110 -7.63 -11.08 -6.54
N HIS A 111 -6.93 -10.81 -7.64
CA HIS A 111 -7.25 -9.74 -8.56
C HIS A 111 -6.80 -10.18 -9.96
N PRO A 112 -7.60 -11.01 -10.65
CA PRO A 112 -7.27 -11.54 -11.97
C PRO A 112 -6.86 -10.48 -12.99
N PRO A 113 -7.42 -9.25 -13.00
CA PRO A 113 -6.97 -8.20 -13.92
C PRO A 113 -5.53 -7.77 -13.74
N THR A 114 -4.83 -8.12 -12.65
CA THR A 114 -3.39 -7.88 -12.44
C THR A 114 -2.57 -9.17 -12.26
N ASP A 115 -3.13 -10.35 -12.55
CA ASP A 115 -2.51 -11.66 -12.31
C ASP A 115 -2.08 -11.80 -10.86
N ASN A 116 -2.89 -11.25 -9.94
CA ASN A 116 -2.70 -11.27 -8.50
C ASN A 116 -1.39 -10.62 -8.01
N TRP A 117 -0.69 -9.88 -8.87
CA TRP A 117 0.49 -9.11 -8.51
C TRP A 117 0.13 -7.88 -7.66
N SER A 118 0.91 -7.66 -6.62
CA SER A 118 0.86 -6.48 -5.76
C SER A 118 2.26 -6.00 -5.41
N THR A 119 2.38 -4.78 -4.89
CA THR A 119 3.63 -4.29 -4.30
C THR A 119 3.63 -4.56 -2.80
N LEU A 120 4.78 -4.91 -2.24
CA LEU A 120 5.04 -4.72 -0.82
C LEU A 120 5.52 -3.29 -0.64
N ILE A 121 4.76 -2.47 0.08
CA ILE A 121 5.13 -1.08 0.35
C ILE A 121 5.36 -0.85 1.83
N GLU A 122 6.26 0.07 2.14
CA GLU A 122 6.57 0.49 3.49
C GLU A 122 6.64 2.01 3.59
N TRP A 123 6.05 2.56 4.65
CA TRP A 123 6.36 3.88 5.17
C TRP A 123 7.11 3.73 6.49
N ALA A 124 8.38 4.10 6.52
CA ALA A 124 9.18 4.09 7.74
C ALA A 124 8.84 5.30 8.61
N ASN A 125 8.66 5.08 9.91
CA ASN A 125 8.48 6.15 10.88
C ASN A 125 9.83 6.84 11.15
N PRO A 126 10.02 8.11 10.74
CA PRO A 126 11.28 8.81 10.97
C PRO A 126 11.53 9.11 12.46
N ASP A 127 10.49 9.05 13.29
CA ASP A 127 10.53 9.42 14.70
C ASP A 127 10.69 8.21 15.64
N TYR A 128 10.83 7.00 15.08
CA TYR A 128 10.92 5.75 15.86
C TYR A 128 12.14 5.74 16.79
N ARG A 129 11.92 5.33 18.05
CA ARG A 129 12.97 5.14 19.06
C ARG A 129 12.94 3.68 19.57
N PRO A 130 14.03 2.90 19.42
CA PRO A 130 14.12 1.52 19.91
C PRO A 130 13.96 1.38 21.42
#